data_AF-A0A5D3J024-F1
#
_entry.id   AF-A0A5D3J024-F1
#
_cell.length_a   1.000
_cell.length_b   1.000
_cell.length_c   1.000
_cell.angle_alpha   90.00
_cell.angle_beta   90.00
_cell.angle_gamma   90.00
#
_symmetry.space_group_name_H-M   'P 1'
#
loop_
_entity.id
_entity.type
_entity.pdbx_description
1 polymer ?
#
loop_
_entity_poly.entity_id
_entity_poly.type
_entity_poly.pdbx_seq_one_letter_code
_entity_poly.pdbx_strand_id
1 'polypeptide(L)'
;MTRQWIEEVAGTCRAFGTDYLHVIIDQAGVGFSVIPALNSLSVEWQSLFHGLPEAFIVDDAPLVARFTLDDLEQMRWLQDISQQLAIQAPLLLFCTYWPFSALANWLTQCM
;
A
#
# COMPACT_ATOMS: atom_id res chain seq x y z
N MET A 1 6.29 -8.60 16.39
CA MET A 1 6.96 -9.26 15.25
C MET A 1 7.89 -8.25 14.62
N THR A 2 9.13 -8.64 14.35
CA THR A 2 10.25 -7.78 13.97
C THR A 2 9.99 -7.05 12.64
N ARG A 3 10.39 -5.77 12.56
CA ARG A 3 10.36 -4.90 11.34
C ARG A 3 11.07 -5.52 10.12
N GLN A 4 11.81 -6.59 10.34
CA GLN A 4 12.73 -7.24 9.42
C GLN A 4 12.07 -7.79 8.14
N TRP A 5 10.80 -8.18 8.20
CA TRP A 5 10.14 -8.78 7.02
C TRP A 5 9.94 -7.77 5.86
N ILE A 6 9.68 -6.49 6.16
CA ILE A 6 9.58 -5.44 5.11
C ILE A 6 10.95 -5.23 4.44
N GLU A 7 12.03 -5.27 5.23
CA GLU A 7 13.39 -5.14 4.72
C GLU A 7 13.80 -6.35 3.86
N GLU A 8 13.35 -7.56 4.23
CA GLU A 8 13.56 -8.78 3.42
C GLU A 8 12.80 -8.72 2.09
N VAL A 9 11.55 -8.24 2.10
CA VAL A 9 10.77 -8.01 0.88
C VAL A 9 11.43 -6.93 0.02
N ALA A 10 11.90 -5.84 0.62
CA ALA A 10 12.63 -4.79 -0.09
C ALA A 10 13.93 -5.32 -0.71
N GLY A 11 14.68 -6.14 0.01
CA GLY A 11 15.88 -6.83 -0.52
C GLY A 11 15.56 -7.71 -1.72
N THR A 12 14.43 -8.42 -1.65
CA THR A 12 13.93 -9.26 -2.76
C THR A 12 13.58 -8.40 -3.97
N CYS A 13 12.83 -7.31 -3.79
CA CYS A 13 12.47 -6.38 -4.87
C CYS A 13 13.70 -5.79 -5.56
N ARG A 14 14.73 -5.40 -4.78
CA ARG A 14 16.01 -4.93 -5.33
C ARG A 14 16.73 -6.01 -6.12
N ALA A 15 16.72 -7.26 -5.66
CA ALA A 15 17.30 -8.39 -6.39
C ALA A 15 16.57 -8.67 -7.72
N PHE A 16 15.27 -8.36 -7.80
CA PHE A 16 14.48 -8.39 -9.04
C PHE A 16 14.63 -7.11 -9.89
N GLY A 17 15.44 -6.13 -9.48
CA GLY A 17 15.67 -4.91 -10.26
C GLY A 17 14.56 -3.87 -10.17
N THR A 18 13.71 -3.95 -9.14
CA THR A 18 12.71 -2.93 -8.81
C THR A 18 13.12 -2.16 -7.56
N ASP A 19 12.86 -0.86 -7.56
CA ASP A 19 13.12 0.08 -6.46
C ASP A 19 11.83 0.46 -5.71
N TYR A 20 10.75 -0.29 -5.92
CA TYR A 20 9.45 -0.03 -5.32
C TYR A 20 8.77 -1.30 -4.80
N LEU A 21 7.78 -1.11 -3.93
CA LEU A 21 6.95 -2.15 -3.34
C LEU A 21 5.47 -1.73 -3.40
N HIS A 22 4.61 -2.63 -3.87
CA HIS A 22 3.17 -2.40 -3.83
C HIS A 22 2.57 -2.97 -2.55
N VAL A 23 1.63 -2.23 -1.99
CA VAL A 23 0.91 -2.61 -0.77
C VAL A 23 -0.57 -2.38 -1.01
N ILE A 24 -1.40 -3.39 -0.72
CA ILE A 24 -2.82 -3.18 -0.50
C ILE A 24 -3.04 -2.98 1.00
N ILE A 25 -3.63 -1.85 1.33
CA ILE A 25 -4.01 -1.44 2.68
C ILE A 25 -5.53 -1.54 2.72
N ASP A 26 -6.04 -2.63 3.31
CA ASP A 26 -7.43 -2.67 3.71
C ASP A 26 -7.58 -1.80 4.96
N GLN A 27 -8.28 -0.68 4.87
CA GLN A 27 -8.52 0.22 6.00
C GLN A 27 -9.96 0.13 6.53
N ALA A 28 -10.74 -0.84 6.04
CA ALA A 28 -12.10 -1.05 6.50
C ALA A 28 -12.11 -1.46 7.99
N GLY A 29 -12.88 -0.73 8.80
CA GLY A 29 -13.04 -1.05 10.23
C GLY A 29 -11.83 -0.71 11.11
N VAL A 30 -10.79 -0.06 10.56
CA VAL A 30 -9.61 0.40 11.30
C VAL A 30 -9.89 1.66 12.12
N GLY A 31 -10.93 2.43 11.75
CA GLY A 31 -11.36 3.64 12.47
C GLY A 31 -10.54 4.89 12.17
N PHE A 32 -9.64 4.83 11.18
CA PHE A 32 -8.95 6.00 10.62
C PHE A 32 -8.54 5.74 9.16
N SER A 33 -8.41 6.81 8.39
CA SER A 33 -7.95 6.78 6.99
C SER A 33 -6.44 6.99 6.91
N VAL A 34 -5.73 6.18 6.12
CA VAL A 34 -4.28 6.35 5.89
C VAL A 34 -3.98 7.39 4.80
N ILE A 35 -4.99 7.83 4.04
CA ILE A 35 -4.86 8.75 2.90
C ILE A 35 -4.09 10.04 3.25
N PRO A 36 -4.35 10.73 4.38
CA PRO A 36 -3.60 11.94 4.72
C PRO A 36 -2.10 11.68 4.85
N ALA A 37 -1.71 10.53 5.40
CA ALA A 37 -0.30 10.16 5.53
C ALA A 37 0.31 9.83 4.17
N LEU A 38 -0.38 9.06 3.33
CA LEU A 38 0.07 8.74 1.96
C LEU A 38 0.30 10.01 1.13
N ASN A 39 -0.63 10.98 1.21
CA ASN A 39 -0.49 12.26 0.55
C ASN A 39 0.70 13.07 1.09
N SER A 40 0.89 13.10 2.41
CA SER A 40 2.00 13.85 3.03
C SER A 40 3.38 13.29 2.65
N LEU A 41 3.47 11.97 2.43
CA LEU A 41 4.68 11.27 2.05
C LEU A 41 4.88 11.18 0.53
N SER A 42 3.99 11.81 -0.25
CA SER A 42 3.98 11.73 -1.71
C SER A 42 3.97 10.28 -2.24
N VAL A 43 3.32 9.38 -1.52
CA VAL A 43 3.13 7.98 -1.95
C VAL A 43 2.09 7.97 -3.05
N GLU A 44 2.36 7.26 -4.14
CA GLU A 44 1.36 7.04 -5.18
C GLU A 44 0.35 6.01 -4.69
N TRP A 45 -0.94 6.34 -4.75
CA TRP A 45 -2.01 5.45 -4.29
C TRP A 45 -3.30 5.62 -5.11
N GLN A 46 -4.15 4.60 -5.07
CA GLN A 46 -5.50 4.63 -5.64
C GLN A 46 -6.45 3.80 -4.76
N SER A 47 -7.68 4.30 -4.56
CA SER A 47 -8.74 3.49 -3.96
C SER A 47 -9.17 2.39 -4.92
N LEU A 48 -9.29 1.16 -4.43
CA LEU A 48 -9.81 0.05 -5.24
C LEU A 48 -11.31 0.19 -5.55
N PHE A 49 -12.03 1.08 -4.84
CA PHE A 49 -13.41 1.45 -5.18
C PHE A 49 -13.50 2.56 -6.24
N HIS A 50 -12.38 3.02 -6.81
CA HIS A 50 -12.39 4.03 -7.86
C HIS A 50 -13.29 3.61 -9.04
N GLY A 51 -14.28 4.43 -9.39
CA GLY A 51 -15.22 4.13 -10.47
C GLY A 51 -16.33 3.13 -10.12
N LEU A 52 -16.38 2.62 -8.88
CA LEU A 52 -17.46 1.79 -8.35
C LEU A 52 -18.53 2.66 -7.64
N PRO A 53 -19.76 2.15 -7.46
CA PRO A 53 -20.79 2.84 -6.67
C PRO A 53 -20.33 3.23 -5.26
N GLU A 54 -19.43 2.46 -4.66
CA GLU A 54 -18.85 2.62 -3.33
C GLU A 54 -17.75 3.69 -3.25
N ALA A 55 -17.42 4.37 -4.36
CA ALA A 55 -16.36 5.40 -4.37
C ALA A 55 -16.57 6.54 -3.35
N PHE A 56 -17.79 6.72 -2.82
CA PHE A 56 -18.12 7.72 -1.80
C PHE A 56 -17.58 7.38 -0.40
N ILE A 57 -17.20 6.13 -0.12
CA ILE A 57 -16.61 5.70 1.17
C ILE A 57 -15.09 5.51 1.07
N VAL A 58 -14.41 6.47 0.42
CA VAL A 58 -12.96 6.38 0.15
C VAL A 58 -12.10 6.20 1.41
N ASP A 59 -12.52 6.77 2.54
CA ASP A 59 -11.80 6.68 3.82
C ASP A 59 -11.86 5.29 4.47
N ASP A 60 -12.81 4.45 4.06
CA ASP A 60 -12.93 3.05 4.49
C ASP A 60 -12.58 2.08 3.35
N ALA A 61 -12.30 2.58 2.16
CA ALA A 61 -12.03 1.76 0.98
C ALA A 61 -10.63 1.13 1.04
N PRO A 62 -10.46 -0.12 0.57
CA PRO A 62 -9.12 -0.68 0.40
C PRO A 62 -8.34 0.13 -0.65
N LEU A 63 -7.07 0.40 -0.34
CA LEU A 63 -6.18 1.22 -1.16
C LEU A 63 -5.05 0.35 -1.70
N VAL A 64 -4.66 0.58 -2.97
CA VAL A 64 -3.36 0.15 -3.46
C VAL A 64 -2.39 1.33 -3.41
N ALA A 65 -1.19 1.12 -2.91
CA ALA A 65 -0.15 2.13 -2.78
C ALA A 65 1.21 1.58 -3.25
N ARG A 66 2.08 2.47 -3.74
CA ARG A 66 3.43 2.15 -4.20
C ARG A 66 4.47 2.93 -3.40
N PHE A 67 5.26 2.21 -2.61
CA PHE A 67 6.33 2.76 -1.78
C PHE A 67 7.67 2.66 -2.50
N THR A 68 8.45 3.73 -2.44
CA THR A 68 9.83 3.76 -2.95
C THR A 68 10.77 3.20 -1.90
N LEU A 69 11.54 2.17 -2.24
CA LEU A 69 12.38 1.43 -1.29
C LEU A 69 13.56 2.24 -0.74
N ASP A 70 13.98 3.27 -1.48
CA ASP A 70 15.08 4.15 -1.09
C ASP A 70 14.58 5.45 -0.42
N ASP A 71 13.27 5.63 -0.31
CA ASP A 71 12.67 6.70 0.49
C ASP A 71 12.51 6.24 1.95
N LEU A 72 13.38 6.77 2.82
CA LEU A 72 13.41 6.39 4.23
C LEU A 72 12.15 6.79 4.99
N GLU A 73 11.49 7.88 4.63
CA GLU A 73 10.27 8.33 5.33
C GLU A 73 9.09 7.43 4.97
N GLN A 74 8.93 7.11 3.69
CA GLN A 74 7.95 6.15 3.20
C GLN A 74 8.13 4.77 3.84
N MET A 75 9.36 4.25 3.84
CA MET A 75 9.64 2.93 4.40
C MET A 75 9.47 2.88 5.91
N ARG A 76 9.85 3.95 6.63
CA ARG A 76 9.61 4.04 8.08
C ARG A 76 8.12 4.07 8.40
N TRP A 77 7.34 4.86 7.66
CA TRP A 77 5.90 4.91 7.84
C TRP A 77 5.25 3.54 7.57
N LEU A 78 5.65 2.85 6.49
CA LEU A 78 5.15 1.51 6.17
C LEU A 78 5.44 0.50 7.28
N GLN A 79 6.62 0.58 7.89
CA GLN A 79 6.96 -0.25 9.05
C GLN A 79 6.07 0.06 10.26
N ASP A 80 5.84 1.32 10.57
CA ASP A 80 5.04 1.71 11.74
C ASP A 80 3.55 1.38 11.55
N ILE A 81 2.97 1.64 10.37
CA ILE A 81 1.57 1.29 10.09
C ILE A 81 1.35 -0.22 10.07
N SER A 82 2.33 -1.01 9.60
CA SER A 82 2.22 -2.48 9.61
C SER A 82 2.06 -3.06 11.00
N GLN A 83 2.64 -2.41 12.02
CA GLN A 83 2.49 -2.82 13.41
C GLN A 83 1.12 -2.45 13.97
N GLN A 84 0.61 -1.28 13.60
CA GLN A 84 -0.69 -0.79 14.03
C GLN A 84 -1.82 -1.63 13.43
N LEU A 85 -1.69 -2.05 12.17
CA LEU A 85 -2.73 -2.79 11.45
C LEU A 85 -2.63 -4.31 11.61
N ALA A 86 -1.54 -4.85 12.15
CA ALA A 86 -1.26 -6.30 12.24
C ALA A 86 -2.39 -7.17 12.83
N ILE A 87 -3.30 -6.58 13.63
CA ILE A 87 -4.39 -7.29 14.30
C ILE A 87 -5.74 -7.06 13.60
N GLN A 88 -5.94 -5.89 12.99
CA GLN A 88 -7.27 -5.46 12.53
C GLN A 88 -7.40 -5.47 11.00
N ALA A 89 -6.32 -5.24 10.27
CA ALA A 89 -6.35 -5.15 8.83
C ALA A 89 -5.03 -5.65 8.22
N PRO A 90 -4.99 -6.90 7.72
CA PRO A 90 -3.76 -7.45 7.20
C PRO A 90 -3.32 -6.68 5.95
N LEU A 91 -2.06 -6.24 5.95
CA LEU A 91 -1.43 -5.67 4.77
C LEU A 91 -1.07 -6.78 3.78
N LEU A 92 -1.38 -6.59 2.49
CA LEU A 92 -0.90 -7.46 1.42
C LEU A 92 0.22 -6.75 0.66
N LEU A 93 1.38 -7.40 0.55
CA LEU A 93 2.56 -6.85 -0.11
C LEU A 93 2.94 -7.69 -1.31
N PHE A 94 3.30 -7.03 -2.40
CA PHE A 94 3.64 -7.70 -3.64
C PHE A 94 4.53 -6.84 -4.53
N CYS A 95 5.28 -7.49 -5.40
CA CYS A 95 6.14 -6.86 -6.38
C CYS A 95 5.69 -7.28 -7.78
N THR A 96 5.64 -6.32 -8.70
CA THR A 96 5.27 -6.55 -10.10
C THR A 96 5.93 -5.48 -10.97
N TYR A 97 6.20 -5.80 -12.23
CA TYR A 97 6.73 -4.85 -13.22
C TYR A 97 5.66 -3.98 -13.90
N TRP A 98 4.40 -4.13 -13.49
CA TRP A 98 3.32 -3.35 -14.08
C TRP A 98 3.46 -1.86 -13.73
N PRO A 99 3.25 -0.94 -14.69
CA PRO A 99 3.08 0.47 -14.37
C PRO A 99 1.95 0.64 -13.34
N PHE A 100 2.12 1.55 -12.38
CA PHE A 100 1.18 1.69 -11.27
C PHE A 100 -0.27 1.90 -11.73
N SER A 101 -0.49 2.79 -12.69
CA SER A 101 -1.84 3.04 -13.23
C SER A 101 -2.48 1.81 -13.87
N ALA A 102 -1.70 0.97 -14.56
CA ALA A 102 -2.20 -0.28 -15.15
C ALA A 102 -2.55 -1.30 -14.06
N LEU A 103 -1.70 -1.43 -13.03
CA LEU A 103 -1.95 -2.29 -11.88
C LEU A 103 -3.21 -1.85 -11.12
N ALA A 104 -3.31 -0.57 -10.78
CA ALA A 104 -4.41 -0.03 -9.99
C ALA A 104 -5.75 -0.21 -10.72
N ASN A 105 -5.79 0.09 -12.02
CA ASN A 105 -6.99 -0.13 -12.83
C ASN A 105 -7.38 -1.60 -12.94
N TRP A 106 -6.41 -2.50 -13.07
CA TRP A 106 -6.68 -3.94 -13.11
C TRP A 106 -7.21 -4.45 -11.76
N LEU A 107 -6.62 -4.04 -10.65
CA LEU A 107 -7.09 -4.42 -9.31
C LEU A 107 -8.50 -3.94 -9.03
N THR A 108 -8.86 -2.72 -9.44
CA THR A 108 -10.24 -2.21 -9.35
C THR A 108 -11.24 -3.10 -10.10
N GLN A 109 -10.84 -3.73 -11.20
CA GLN A 109 -11.72 -4.63 -11.98
C GLN A 109 -11.85 -6.03 -11.38
N CYS A 110 -11.00 -6.40 -10.42
CA CYS A 110 -11.09 -7.67 -9.71
C CYS A 110 -12.01 -7.63 -8.49
N MET A 111 -12.49 -6.44 -8.11
CA MET A 111 -13.39 -6.21 -6.97
C MET A 111 -14.86 -6.45 -7.34
#